data_AF-A0A225AN00-F1
#
_entry.id   AF-A0A225AN00-F1
#
_cell.length_a   1.000
_cell.length_b   1.000
_cell.length_c   1.000
_cell.angle_alpha   90.00
_cell.angle_beta   90.00
_cell.angle_gamma   90.00
#
_symmetry.space_group_name_H-M   'P 1'
#
loop_
_entity.id
_entity.type
_entity.pdbx_description
1 polymer ?
#
loop_
_entity_poly.entity_id
_entity_poly.type
_entity_poly.pdbx_seq_one_letter_code
_entity_poly.pdbx_strand_id
1 'polypeptide(L)'
;MFLDRWNNACSPTSGRRVDALLAPVMAHPSVPHNSCRWVGYTKVWNFLDYSALSLPVTTISKDVDHAESYEPRNSLDDWNWNLYDPNSMHGHPIGLQVIGRRFEEEKMLAVAKVMEDLNNIK
;
A
#
# COMPACT_ATOMS: atom_id res chain seq x y z
N MET A 1 -2.04 22.89 0.67
CA MET A 1 -2.97 21.95 1.36
C MET A 1 -2.34 20.57 1.62
N PHE A 2 -1.85 19.81 0.63
CA PHE A 2 -1.18 18.51 0.87
C PHE A 2 0.29 18.69 1.28
N LEU A 3 1.04 19.51 0.53
CA LEU A 3 2.44 19.84 0.83
C LEU A 3 2.61 20.43 2.25
N ASP A 4 1.69 21.32 2.65
CA ASP A 4 1.73 21.91 4.00
C ASP A 4 1.51 20.85 5.08
N ARG A 5 0.61 19.88 4.84
CA ARG A 5 0.40 18.77 5.78
C ARG A 5 1.65 17.92 5.90
N TRP A 6 2.31 17.58 4.80
CA TRP A 6 3.58 16.84 4.85
C TRP A 6 4.66 17.62 5.59
N ASN A 7 4.84 18.90 5.26
CA ASN A 7 5.89 19.74 5.85
C ASN A 7 5.68 19.97 7.36
N ASN A 8 4.43 19.97 7.81
CA ASN A 8 4.07 20.13 9.22
C ASN A 8 3.86 18.79 9.95
N ALA A 9 3.90 17.65 9.24
CA ALA A 9 3.83 16.34 9.85
C ALA A 9 5.15 16.04 10.56
N CYS A 10 5.16 16.31 11.87
CA CYS A 10 6.25 16.00 12.76
C CYS A 10 5.81 14.98 13.80
N SER A 11 6.71 14.06 14.15
CA SER A 11 6.50 13.18 15.30
C SER A 11 6.40 14.01 16.59
N PRO A 12 5.35 13.84 17.40
CA PRO A 12 5.23 14.55 18.68
C PRO A 12 6.30 14.12 19.69
N THR A 13 6.86 12.91 19.54
CA THR A 13 7.87 12.36 20.46
C THR A 13 9.28 12.75 20.06
N SER A 14 9.60 12.72 18.75
CA SER A 14 10.98 12.95 18.28
C SER A 14 11.21 14.29 17.60
N GLY A 15 10.15 15.05 17.32
CA GLY A 15 10.22 16.32 16.56
C GLY A 15 10.66 16.16 15.09
N ARG A 16 10.92 14.93 14.64
CA ARG A 16 11.37 14.64 13.26
C ARG A 16 10.21 14.73 12.29
N ARG A 17 10.49 15.26 11.10
CA ARG A 17 9.55 15.32 9.98
C ARG A 17 9.39 13.95 9.34
N VAL A 18 8.29 13.76 8.61
CA VAL A 18 8.05 12.55 7.81
C VAL A 18 9.04 12.49 6.64
N ASP A 19 9.81 11.40 6.57
CA ASP A 19 10.76 11.12 5.49
C ASP A 19 10.15 10.35 4.32
N ALA A 20 9.18 9.47 4.60
CA ALA A 20 8.46 8.66 3.62
C ALA A 20 7.05 8.33 4.15
N LEU A 21 6.09 8.13 3.25
CA LEU A 21 4.79 7.54 3.58
C LEU A 21 4.76 6.08 3.17
N LEU A 22 4.18 5.24 4.02
CA LEU A 22 3.86 3.85 3.70
C LEU A 22 2.35 3.75 3.44
N ALA A 23 1.97 3.14 2.33
CA ALA A 23 0.57 2.93 1.97
C ALA A 23 0.36 1.59 1.25
N PRO A 24 -0.87 1.04 1.27
CA PRO A 24 -1.24 -0.08 0.38
C PRO A 24 -1.12 0.34 -1.09
N VAL A 25 -0.71 -0.59 -1.97
CA VAL A 25 -0.74 -0.33 -3.42
C VAL A 25 -2.18 -0.38 -3.95
N MET A 26 -2.94 -1.37 -3.50
CA MET A 26 -4.33 -1.63 -3.87
C MET A 26 -5.11 -2.13 -2.65
N ALA A 27 -6.44 -2.07 -2.71
CA ALA A 27 -7.33 -2.62 -1.67
C ALA A 27 -7.51 -4.15 -1.77
N HIS A 28 -6.91 -4.78 -2.78
CA HIS A 28 -7.02 -6.20 -3.09
C HIS A 28 -5.69 -6.70 -3.69
N PRO A 29 -5.40 -8.01 -3.59
CA PRO A 29 -4.32 -8.66 -4.36
C PRO A 29 -4.68 -8.72 -5.86
N SER A 30 -3.96 -9.50 -6.66
CA SER A 30 -4.32 -9.77 -8.05
C SER A 30 -5.76 -10.28 -8.16
N VAL A 31 -6.56 -9.60 -8.98
CA VAL A 31 -7.98 -9.92 -9.24
C VAL A 31 -8.16 -10.49 -10.64
N PRO A 32 -9.27 -11.21 -10.91
CA PRO A 32 -9.58 -11.71 -12.24
C PRO A 32 -9.59 -10.59 -13.31
N HIS A 33 -9.38 -10.98 -14.56
CA HIS A 33 -9.42 -10.06 -15.69
C HIS A 33 -10.71 -9.22 -15.71
N ASN A 34 -10.58 -7.96 -16.12
CA ASN A 34 -11.69 -6.99 -16.19
C ASN A 34 -12.43 -6.73 -14.86
N SER A 35 -11.83 -7.12 -13.73
CA SER A 35 -12.44 -6.91 -12.42
C SER A 35 -11.86 -5.69 -11.68
N CYS A 36 -10.67 -5.18 -11.99
CA CYS A 36 -10.12 -4.02 -11.28
C CYS A 36 -10.94 -2.73 -11.55
N ARG A 37 -11.56 -2.15 -10.51
CA ARG A 37 -12.45 -0.96 -10.65
C ARG A 37 -11.91 0.34 -10.10
N TRP A 38 -11.00 0.30 -9.13
CA TRP A 38 -10.55 1.50 -8.42
C TRP A 38 -9.05 1.46 -8.12
N VAL A 39 -8.37 2.56 -8.44
CA VAL A 39 -6.89 2.70 -8.35
C VAL A 39 -6.49 3.95 -7.57
N GLY A 40 -7.31 4.37 -6.60
CA GLY A 40 -7.11 5.65 -5.91
C GLY A 40 -5.83 5.71 -5.08
N TYR A 41 -5.40 4.57 -4.50
CA TYR A 41 -4.14 4.48 -3.74
C TYR A 41 -2.90 4.84 -4.56
N THR A 42 -2.90 4.66 -5.88
CA THR A 42 -1.76 4.99 -6.76
C THR A 42 -2.01 6.26 -7.56
N LYS A 43 -3.26 6.55 -7.92
CA LYS A 43 -3.63 7.72 -8.74
C LYS A 43 -3.20 9.06 -8.11
N VAL A 44 -3.30 9.18 -6.79
CA VAL A 44 -3.00 10.43 -6.09
C VAL A 44 -1.52 10.83 -6.21
N TRP A 45 -0.59 9.87 -6.23
CA TRP A 45 0.84 10.14 -6.33
C TRP A 45 1.26 10.58 -7.73
N ASN A 46 0.61 10.04 -8.76
CA ASN A 46 0.76 10.51 -10.14
C ASN A 46 0.31 11.97 -10.28
N PHE A 47 -0.84 12.33 -9.68
CA PHE A 47 -1.35 13.69 -9.76
C PHE A 47 -0.45 14.72 -9.03
N LEU A 48 0.17 14.30 -7.92
CA LEU A 48 1.06 15.16 -7.13
C LEU A 48 2.50 15.23 -7.65
N ASP A 49 2.85 14.41 -8.65
CA ASP A 49 4.24 14.26 -9.16
C ASP A 49 5.22 13.85 -8.05
N TYR A 50 4.82 12.86 -7.24
CA TYR A 50 5.61 12.35 -6.11
C TYR A 50 6.23 10.99 -6.47
N SER A 51 7.45 10.76 -5.99
CA SER A 51 8.15 9.49 -6.18
C SER A 51 7.44 8.39 -5.40
N ALA A 52 7.04 7.31 -6.05
CA ALA A 52 6.39 6.17 -5.40
C ALA A 52 7.00 4.85 -5.89
N LEU A 53 7.34 3.97 -4.96
CA LEU A 53 7.91 2.65 -5.24
C LEU A 53 7.03 1.57 -4.61
N SER A 54 6.60 0.59 -5.41
CA SER A 54 5.82 -0.57 -4.95
C SER A 54 6.70 -1.79 -4.80
N LEU A 55 6.55 -2.52 -3.69
CA LEU A 55 7.32 -3.72 -3.37
C LEU A 55 6.43 -4.80 -2.71
N PRO A 56 6.66 -6.09 -3.01
CA PRO A 56 5.97 -7.17 -2.33
C PRO A 56 6.48 -7.29 -0.89
N VAL A 57 5.57 -7.50 0.07
CA VAL A 57 5.92 -7.63 1.50
C VAL A 57 5.51 -8.96 2.11
N THR A 58 4.53 -9.65 1.53
CA THR A 58 4.12 -10.99 1.96
C THR A 58 3.36 -11.69 0.83
N THR A 59 2.94 -12.92 1.05
CA THR A 59 2.07 -13.69 0.17
C THR A 59 0.82 -14.16 0.91
N ILE A 60 -0.27 -14.35 0.19
CA ILE A 60 -1.55 -14.81 0.76
C ILE A 60 -1.48 -16.28 1.13
N SER A 61 -1.89 -16.61 2.34
CA SER A 61 -2.05 -17.98 2.83
C SER A 61 -3.51 -18.31 3.07
N LYS A 62 -4.07 -19.28 2.33
CA LYS A 62 -5.46 -19.74 2.54
C LYS A 62 -5.71 -20.33 3.93
N ASP A 63 -4.64 -20.77 4.60
CA ASP A 63 -4.70 -21.41 5.92
C ASP A 63 -4.70 -20.40 7.07
N VAL A 64 -4.42 -19.12 6.77
CA VAL A 64 -4.32 -18.03 7.75
C VAL A 64 -5.29 -16.89 7.43
N ASP A 65 -5.40 -16.53 6.15
CA ASP A 65 -6.12 -15.34 5.68
C ASP A 65 -7.58 -15.66 5.35
N HIS A 66 -8.41 -15.84 6.37
CA HIS A 66 -9.85 -16.08 6.21
C HIS A 66 -10.65 -14.78 6.11
N ALA A 67 -11.73 -14.79 5.33
CA ALA A 67 -12.66 -13.66 5.28
C ALA A 67 -13.41 -13.54 6.62
N GLU A 68 -13.28 -12.39 7.28
CA GLU A 68 -14.00 -12.09 8.51
C GLU A 68 -15.38 -11.49 8.23
N SER A 69 -16.22 -11.37 9.27
CA SER A 69 -17.44 -10.59 9.16
C SER A 69 -17.08 -9.10 9.04
N TYR A 70 -17.52 -8.47 7.96
CA TYR A 70 -17.26 -7.07 7.66
C TYR A 70 -18.54 -6.38 7.20
N GLU A 71 -18.75 -5.14 7.63
CA GLU A 71 -19.83 -4.28 7.17
C GLU A 71 -19.27 -3.23 6.20
N PRO A 72 -19.62 -3.31 4.90
CA PRO A 72 -19.10 -2.38 3.91
C PRO A 72 -19.56 -0.94 4.12
N ARG A 73 -18.66 0.02 3.88
CA ARG A 73 -18.96 1.45 4.01
C ARG A 73 -19.78 2.02 2.85
N ASN A 74 -19.69 1.38 1.68
CA ASN A 74 -20.38 1.78 0.45
C ASN A 74 -20.35 0.62 -0.57
N SER A 75 -20.97 0.81 -1.73
CA SER A 75 -21.06 -0.21 -2.78
C SER A 75 -19.73 -0.60 -3.42
N LEU A 76 -18.74 0.30 -3.47
CA LEU A 76 -17.40 -0.03 -3.98
C LEU A 76 -16.62 -0.89 -2.97
N ASP A 77 -16.78 -0.59 -1.69
CA ASP A 77 -16.19 -1.35 -0.59
C ASP A 77 -16.80 -2.75 -0.49
N ASP A 78 -18.13 -2.86 -0.61
CA ASP A 78 -18.84 -4.15 -0.64
C ASP A 78 -18.35 -5.01 -1.80
N TRP A 79 -18.26 -4.41 -2.99
CA TRP A 79 -17.73 -5.10 -4.16
C TRP A 79 -16.28 -5.55 -3.97
N ASN A 80 -15.42 -4.71 -3.38
CA ASN A 80 -14.01 -5.07 -3.11
C ASN A 80 -13.90 -6.20 -2.09
N TRP A 81 -14.72 -6.18 -1.04
CA TRP A 81 -14.74 -7.23 -0.03
C TRP A 81 -15.16 -8.58 -0.64
N ASN A 82 -16.19 -8.57 -1.47
CA ASN A 82 -16.71 -9.76 -2.14
C ASN A 82 -15.79 -10.32 -3.25
N LEU A 83 -14.72 -9.62 -3.63
CA LEU A 83 -13.71 -10.16 -4.54
C LEU A 83 -12.77 -11.16 -3.86
N TYR A 84 -12.64 -11.10 -2.53
CA TYR A 84 -11.65 -11.88 -1.82
C TYR A 84 -12.03 -13.37 -1.77
N ASP A 85 -11.21 -14.21 -2.40
CA ASP A 85 -11.31 -15.67 -2.29
C ASP A 85 -9.93 -16.25 -1.90
N PRO A 86 -9.76 -16.71 -0.66
CA PRO A 86 -8.50 -17.26 -0.17
C PRO A 86 -7.95 -18.42 -1.02
N ASN A 87 -8.83 -19.22 -1.65
CA ASN A 87 -8.40 -20.39 -2.41
C ASN A 87 -7.78 -20.01 -3.75
N SER A 88 -8.46 -19.17 -4.53
CA SER A 88 -7.91 -18.71 -5.82
C SER A 88 -6.77 -17.71 -5.67
N MET A 89 -6.70 -17.00 -4.54
CA MET A 89 -5.68 -15.98 -4.30
C MET A 89 -4.46 -16.49 -3.52
N HIS A 90 -4.46 -17.74 -3.07
CA HIS A 90 -3.34 -18.33 -2.36
C HIS A 90 -2.03 -18.21 -3.16
N GLY A 91 -0.96 -17.74 -2.50
CA GLY A 91 0.35 -17.54 -3.10
C GLY A 91 0.50 -16.22 -3.88
N HIS A 92 -0.58 -15.45 -4.08
CA HIS A 92 -0.45 -14.11 -4.67
C HIS A 92 0.33 -13.17 -3.74
N PRO A 93 1.21 -12.31 -4.28
CA PRO A 93 1.93 -11.33 -3.48
C PRO A 93 1.03 -10.19 -3.03
N ILE A 94 1.25 -9.72 -1.81
CA ILE A 94 0.67 -8.50 -1.27
C ILE A 94 1.72 -7.39 -1.37
N GLY A 95 1.36 -6.29 -2.03
CA GLY A 95 2.24 -5.15 -2.26
C GLY A 95 1.96 -3.98 -1.31
N LEU A 96 3.02 -3.36 -0.80
CA LEU A 96 3.00 -2.03 -0.22
C LEU A 96 3.74 -1.05 -1.12
N GLN A 97 3.47 0.23 -0.95
CA GLN A 97 4.21 1.31 -1.60
C GLN A 97 4.81 2.26 -0.57
N VAL A 98 6.03 2.70 -0.87
CA VAL A 98 6.69 3.81 -0.19
C VAL A 98 6.65 5.03 -1.09
N ILE A 99 6.23 6.15 -0.52
CA ILE A 99 6.05 7.42 -1.23
C ILE A 99 6.98 8.46 -0.61
N GLY A 100 7.71 9.14 -1.48
CA GLY A 100 8.59 10.26 -1.19
C GLY A 100 8.08 11.53 -1.85
N ARG A 101 8.73 12.65 -1.57
CA ARG A 101 8.44 13.89 -2.30
C ARG A 101 9.08 13.82 -3.68
N ARG A 102 8.71 14.79 -4.51
CA ARG A 102 9.35 15.02 -5.81
C ARG A 102 10.88 15.09 -5.65
N PHE A 103 11.61 14.38 -6.52
CA PHE A 103 13.07 14.29 -6.52
C PHE A 103 13.67 13.56 -5.31
N GLU A 104 12.94 12.63 -4.70
CA GLU A 104 13.43 11.78 -3.60
C GLU A 104 13.49 10.29 -3.99
N GLU A 105 13.68 9.96 -5.27
CA GLU A 105 13.72 8.59 -5.79
C GLU A 105 14.78 7.73 -5.10
N GLU A 106 16.00 8.25 -4.92
CA GLU A 106 17.10 7.52 -4.26
C GLU A 106 16.80 7.24 -2.79
N LYS A 107 16.07 8.17 -2.12
CA LYS A 107 15.61 7.96 -0.75
C LYS A 107 14.57 6.83 -0.70
N MET A 108 13.66 6.77 -1.67
CA MET A 108 12.67 5.69 -1.73
C MET A 108 13.32 4.33 -1.98
N LEU A 109 14.36 4.26 -2.82
CA LEU A 109 15.17 3.06 -2.99
C LEU A 109 15.85 2.63 -1.69
N ALA A 110 16.42 3.59 -0.94
CA ALA A 110 17.03 3.29 0.36
C ALA A 110 16.02 2.76 1.38
N VAL A 111 14.83 3.37 1.47
CA VAL A 111 13.74 2.90 2.35
C VAL A 111 13.28 1.50 1.93
N ALA A 112 13.08 1.26 0.63
CA ALA A 112 12.70 -0.04 0.11
C ALA A 112 13.74 -1.12 0.45
N LYS A 113 15.04 -0.77 0.41
CA LYS A 113 16.10 -1.70 0.79
C LYS A 113 16.02 -2.10 2.27
N VAL A 114 15.78 -1.14 3.15
CA VAL A 114 15.57 -1.43 4.58
C VAL A 114 14.34 -2.32 4.79
N MET A 115 13.25 -2.09 4.06
CA MET A 115 12.05 -2.93 4.15
C MET A 115 12.29 -4.36 3.67
N GLU A 116 13.03 -4.54 2.57
CA GLU A 116 13.43 -5.85 2.06
C GLU A 116 14.29 -6.59 3.10
N ASP A 117 15.28 -5.93 3.68
CA ASP A 117 16.15 -6.52 4.69
C ASP A 117 15.35 -6.95 5.93
N LEU A 118 14.36 -6.15 6.36
CA LEU A 118 13.45 -6.52 7.46
C LEU A 118 12.56 -7.72 7.12
N ASN A 119 12.12 -7.85 5.87
CA ASN A 119 11.27 -8.97 5.46
C ASN A 119 12.05 -10.28 5.36
N ASN A 120 13.34 -10.22 4.99
CA ASN A 120 14.22 -11.37 4.87
C ASN A 120 14.72 -11.94 6.21
N ILE A 121 14.44 -11.27 7.33
CA ILE A 121 14.79 -11.74 8.69
C ILE A 121 13.73 -12.72 9.23
N LYS A 122 12.61 -12.93 8.51
CA LYS A 122 11.54 -13.86 8.90
C LYS A 122 11.88 -15.33 8.65
#